data_AF-A0A1H8UI04-F1
#
_entry.id   AF-A0A1H8UI04-F1
#
_cell.length_a   1.000
_cell.length_b   1.000
_cell.length_c   1.000
_cell.angle_alpha   90.00
_cell.angle_beta   90.00
_cell.angle_gamma   90.00
#
_symmetry.space_group_name_H-M   'P 1'
#
loop_
_entity.id
_entity.type
_entity.pdbx_description
1 polymer ?
#
loop_
_entity_poly.entity_id
_entity_poly.type
_entity_poly.pdbx_seq_one_letter_code
_entity_poly.pdbx_strand_id
1 'polypeptide(L)'
;MTAKHHGRHGRPWRRIRAEVLARDPYCTIRGPKCTGWSTTVDHIIPLSVRPDLAHDLTNLRGTCAADNYAGGARITNAKKRTAGRVTRLTW
;
A
#
# COMPACT_ATOMS: atom_id res chain seq x y z
N MET A 1 -16.19 -5.97 -14.34
CA MET A 1 -15.40 -4.88 -13.73
C MET A 1 -14.23 -5.52 -12.99
N THR A 2 -12.98 -5.16 -13.31
CA THR A 2 -11.79 -5.91 -12.87
C THR A 2 -11.41 -5.62 -11.42
N ALA A 3 -10.94 -6.64 -10.71
CA ALA A 3 -10.60 -6.65 -9.28
C ALA A 3 -9.54 -5.60 -8.83
N LYS A 4 -8.99 -4.84 -9.77
CA LYS A 4 -7.83 -3.96 -9.62
C LYS A 4 -8.09 -2.69 -8.79
N HIS A 5 -9.35 -2.30 -8.60
CA HIS A 5 -9.74 -1.04 -7.94
C HIS A 5 -10.65 -1.20 -6.71
N HIS A 6 -11.07 -2.41 -6.37
CA HIS A 6 -11.89 -2.62 -5.16
C HIS A 6 -11.00 -2.36 -3.93
N GLY A 7 -11.40 -1.43 -3.06
CA GLY A 7 -10.70 -1.17 -1.80
C GLY A 7 -9.94 0.14 -1.67
N ARG A 8 -9.96 1.02 -2.69
CA ARG A 8 -9.26 2.33 -2.64
C ARG A 8 -10.12 3.52 -3.03
N HIS A 9 -11.39 3.29 -3.31
CA HIS A 9 -12.33 4.30 -3.80
C HIS A 9 -13.71 4.09 -3.20
N GLY A 10 -14.58 5.10 -3.35
CA GLY A 10 -15.96 5.03 -2.89
C GLY A 10 -16.17 5.45 -1.43
N ARG A 11 -17.44 5.41 -0.99
CA ARG A 11 -17.86 5.80 0.36
C ARG A 11 -17.21 4.94 1.47
N PRO A 12 -17.15 3.59 1.36
CA PRO A 12 -16.55 2.76 2.41
C PRO A 12 -15.07 3.09 2.65
N TRP A 13 -14.30 3.25 1.58
CA TRP A 13 -12.90 3.62 1.68
C TRP A 13 -12.70 5.00 2.31
N ARG A 14 -13.51 6.00 1.95
CA ARG A 14 -13.39 7.34 2.56
C ARG A 14 -13.57 7.32 4.08
N ARG A 15 -14.52 6.52 4.58
CA ARG A 15 -14.76 6.35 6.02
C ARG A 15 -13.55 5.72 6.72
N ILE A 16 -13.10 4.57 6.22
CA ILE A 16 -11.97 3.84 6.81
C ILE A 16 -10.68 4.64 6.70
N ARG A 17 -10.46 5.35 5.59
CA ARG A 17 -9.30 6.24 5.42
C ARG A 17 -9.29 7.33 6.49
N ALA A 18 -10.43 7.95 6.78
CA ALA A 18 -10.50 8.96 7.83
C ALA A 18 -10.20 8.37 9.21
N GLU A 19 -10.73 7.19 9.51
CA GLU A 19 -10.46 6.46 10.76
C GLU A 19 -8.98 6.12 10.94
N VAL A 20 -8.31 5.60 9.90
CA VAL A 20 -6.89 5.27 9.96
C VAL A 20 -6.03 6.52 10.12
N LEU A 21 -6.36 7.63 9.45
CA LEU A 21 -5.60 8.88 9.59
C LEU A 21 -5.81 9.55 10.96
N ALA A 22 -6.98 9.38 11.57
CA ALA A 22 -7.23 9.84 12.93
C ALA A 22 -6.47 8.97 13.95
N ARG A 23 -6.43 7.65 13.74
CA ARG A 23 -5.68 6.70 14.57
C ARG A 23 -4.16 6.90 14.48
N ASP A 24 -3.67 7.10 13.25
CA ASP A 24 -2.24 7.17 12.92
C ASP A 24 -1.89 8.56 12.32
N PRO A 25 -1.96 9.65 13.09
CA PRO A 25 -1.74 11.01 12.55
C PRO A 25 -0.30 11.24 12.06
N TYR A 26 0.65 10.48 12.59
CA TYR A 26 2.05 10.50 12.20
C TYR A 26 2.41 9.28 11.36
N CYS A 27 3.31 9.46 10.39
CA CYS A 27 3.74 8.37 9.51
C CYS A 27 4.33 7.22 10.33
N THR A 28 3.77 6.02 10.16
CA THR A 28 4.19 4.84 10.90
C THR A 28 5.44 4.17 10.32
N ILE A 29 5.78 4.41 9.06
CA ILE A 29 6.92 3.78 8.37
C ILE A 29 8.25 4.44 8.76
N ARG A 30 8.27 5.78 8.89
CA ARG A 30 9.45 6.57 9.26
C ARG A 30 10.68 6.26 8.40
N GLY A 31 10.49 6.17 7.08
CA GLY A 31 11.57 5.90 6.14
C GLY A 31 12.52 7.10 5.95
N PRO A 32 13.60 6.93 5.16
CA PRO A 32 14.63 7.96 4.96
C PRO A 32 14.14 9.28 4.35
N LYS A 33 12.98 9.28 3.66
CA LYS A 33 12.36 10.47 3.04
C LYS A 33 11.03 10.83 3.71
N CYS A 34 10.81 10.36 4.94
CA CYS A 34 9.56 10.58 5.66
C CYS A 34 9.33 12.08 5.93
N THR A 35 8.09 12.54 5.74
CA THR A 35 7.68 13.93 6.01
C THR A 35 6.99 14.10 7.36
N GLY A 36 7.03 13.08 8.23
CA GLY A 36 6.47 13.09 9.58
C GLY A 36 4.96 12.84 9.67
N TRP A 37 4.16 13.46 8.82
CA TRP A 37 2.69 13.40 8.89
C TRP A 37 2.07 12.35 7.97
N SER A 38 1.03 11.69 8.46
CA SER A 38 0.21 10.78 7.65
C SER A 38 -0.73 11.56 6.75
N THR A 39 -0.51 11.47 5.44
CA THR A 39 -1.37 12.09 4.42
C THR A 39 -2.07 11.05 3.55
N THR A 40 -1.64 9.80 3.66
CA THR A 40 -2.13 8.67 2.89
C THR A 40 -2.31 7.46 3.81
N VAL A 41 -3.02 6.44 3.31
CA VAL A 41 -3.14 5.14 3.99
C VAL A 41 -2.44 4.10 3.13
N ASP A 42 -1.60 3.29 3.78
CA ASP A 42 -0.87 2.19 3.18
C ASP A 42 -1.50 0.86 3.57
N HIS A 43 -1.55 -0.08 2.61
CA HIS A 43 -1.93 -1.47 2.86
C HIS A 43 -0.66 -2.23 3.24
N ILE A 44 -0.57 -2.73 4.48
CA ILE A 44 0.60 -3.48 4.99
C ILE A 44 0.86 -4.69 4.11
N ILE A 45 -0.17 -5.50 3.88
CA ILE A 45 -0.20 -6.53 2.86
C ILE A 45 -0.84 -5.92 1.61
N PRO A 46 -0.14 -5.89 0.46
CA PRO A 46 -0.64 -5.23 -0.74
C PRO A 46 -1.97 -5.81 -1.22
N LEU A 47 -2.86 -4.92 -1.69
CA LEU A 47 -4.16 -5.27 -2.22
C LEU A 47 -4.11 -6.31 -3.36
N SER A 48 -3.03 -6.33 -4.15
CA SER A 48 -2.84 -7.34 -5.21
C SER A 48 -2.59 -8.75 -4.69
N VAL A 49 -2.30 -8.91 -3.40
CA VAL A 49 -2.00 -10.18 -2.74
C VAL A 49 -3.15 -10.62 -1.85
N ARG A 50 -3.75 -9.70 -1.08
CA ARG A 50 -4.89 -9.96 -0.19
C ARG A 50 -6.01 -8.94 -0.42
N PRO A 51 -6.78 -9.07 -1.51
CA PRO A 51 -7.89 -8.15 -1.80
C PRO A 51 -9.02 -8.24 -0.76
N ASP A 52 -9.14 -9.38 -0.09
CA ASP A 52 -10.06 -9.61 1.03
C ASP A 52 -9.76 -8.72 2.25
N LEU A 53 -8.50 -8.29 2.43
CA LEU A 53 -8.06 -7.39 3.51
C LEU A 53 -8.09 -5.91 3.12
N ALA A 54 -8.80 -5.54 2.04
CA ALA A 54 -8.81 -4.18 1.52
C ALA A 54 -9.26 -3.11 2.52
N HIS A 55 -10.17 -3.48 3.41
CA HIS A 55 -10.85 -2.62 4.38
C HIS A 55 -10.58 -3.06 5.84
N ASP A 56 -9.69 -4.03 6.04
CA ASP A 56 -9.32 -4.49 7.38
C ASP A 56 -8.39 -3.45 8.04
N LEU A 57 -8.83 -2.85 9.14
CA LEU A 57 -8.07 -1.83 9.87
C LEU A 57 -6.71 -2.31 10.37
N THR A 58 -6.53 -3.61 10.60
CA THR A 58 -5.26 -4.21 11.01
C THR A 58 -4.27 -4.31 9.85
N ASN A 59 -4.76 -4.31 8.61
CA ASN A 59 -3.96 -4.30 7.39
C ASN A 59 -3.70 -2.88 6.85
N LEU A 60 -4.19 -1.85 7.54
CA LEU A 60 -4.05 -0.45 7.14
C LEU A 60 -3.21 0.32 8.14
N ARG A 61 -2.42 1.29 7.64
CA ARG A 61 -1.65 2.21 8.48
C ARG A 61 -1.55 3.61 7.87
N GLY A 62 -1.49 4.63 8.72
CA GLY A 62 -1.24 6.01 8.30
C GLY A 62 0.21 6.22 7.85
N THR A 63 0.40 6.80 6.66
CA THR A 63 1.73 7.04 6.11
C THR A 63 1.81 8.37 5.36
N CYS A 64 3.00 8.95 5.33
CA CYS A 64 3.28 10.05 4.40
C CYS A 64 3.30 9.52 2.96
N ALA A 65 2.99 10.40 2.01
CA ALA A 65 3.00 10.05 0.58
C ALA A 65 4.37 9.51 0.12
N ALA A 66 5.47 10.08 0.62
CA ALA A 66 6.82 9.66 0.25
C ALA A 66 7.10 8.18 0.59
N ASP A 67 6.73 7.75 1.80
CA ASP A 67 6.93 6.37 2.24
C ASP A 67 5.97 5.40 1.54
N ASN A 68 4.71 5.79 1.33
CA ASN A 68 3.72 4.97 0.61
C ASN A 68 4.17 4.67 -0.83
N TYR A 69 4.57 5.71 -1.58
CA TYR A 69 5.06 5.54 -2.95
C TYR A 69 6.36 4.75 -3.02
N ALA A 70 7.27 4.96 -2.07
CA ALA A 70 8.49 4.15 -1.97
C ALA A 70 8.17 2.67 -1.73
N GLY A 71 7.17 2.36 -0.90
CA GLY A 71 6.66 0.99 -0.70
C GLY A 71 6.14 0.35 -1.99
N GLY A 72 5.25 1.06 -2.69
CA GLY A 72 4.70 0.61 -3.97
C GLY A 72 5.76 0.38 -5.06
N ALA A 73 6.77 1.25 -5.13
CA ALA A 73 7.90 1.12 -6.05
C ALA A 73 8.75 -0.12 -5.73
N ARG A 74 9.04 -0.40 -4.45
CA ARG A 74 9.79 -1.59 -4.02
C ARG A 74 9.08 -2.88 -4.45
N ILE A 75 7.77 -2.98 -4.25
CA ILE A 75 6.97 -4.16 -4.64
C ILE A 75 7.01 -4.35 -6.16
N THR A 76 6.79 -3.27 -6.91
CA THR A 76 6.82 -3.30 -8.38
C THR A 76 8.18 -3.74 -8.91
N ASN A 77 9.27 -3.19 -8.37
CA ASN A 77 10.63 -3.54 -8.76
C ASN A 77 10.99 -4.98 -8.38
N ALA A 78 10.53 -5.47 -7.22
CA ALA A 78 10.71 -6.87 -6.84
C ALA A 78 10.02 -7.82 -7.82
N LYS A 79 8.76 -7.53 -8.21
CA LYS A 79 8.04 -8.32 -9.23
C LYS A 79 8.78 -8.36 -10.57
N LYS A 80 9.30 -7.22 -11.04
CA LYS A 80 10.12 -7.14 -12.27
C LYS A 80 11.40 -7.98 -12.18
N ARG A 81 12.11 -7.91 -11.05
CA ARG A 81 13.33 -8.70 -10.80
C ARG A 81 13.05 -10.20 -10.86
N THR A 82 11.97 -10.66 -10.23
CA THR A 82 11.58 -12.07 -10.27
C THR A 82 11.21 -12.52 -11.69
N ALA A 83 10.39 -11.74 -12.41
CA ALA A 83 10.02 -12.05 -13.78
C ALA A 83 11.24 -12.17 -14.72
N GLY A 84 12.19 -11.23 -14.63
CA GLY A 84 13.42 -11.26 -15.42
C GLY A 84 14.38 -12.38 -15.06
N ARG A 85 14.28 -12.97 -13.86
CA ARG A 85 15.03 -14.16 -13.45
C ARG A 85 14.45 -15.43 -14.10
N VAL A 86 13.12 -15.53 -14.19
CA VAL A 86 12.44 -16.70 -14.79
C VAL A 86 12.71 -16.77 -16.29
N THR A 87 12.65 -15.65 -17.01
CA THR A 87 12.91 -15.62 -18.47
C THR A 87 14.34 -15.96 -18.87
N ARG A 88 15.32 -15.95 -17.94
CA ARG A 88 16.71 -16.35 -18.24
C ARG A 88 16.98 -17.85 -18.04
N LEU A 89 16.03 -18.61 -17.52
CA LEU A 89 16.20 -20.03 -17.16
C LEU A 89 15.53 -21.01 -18.12
N THR A 90 14.88 -20.52 -19.18
CA THR A 90 14.27 -21.35 -20.22
C THR A 90 15.19 -21.36 -21.44
N TRP A 91 15.86 -22.50 -21.67
CA TRP A 91 16.56 -22.85 -22.92
C TRP A 91 15.60 -23.61 -23.84
#